data_AF-A0A3M1FWB4-F1
#
_entry.id   AF-A0A3M1FWB4-F1
#
_cell.length_a   1.000
_cell.length_b   1.000
_cell.length_c   1.000
_cell.angle_alpha   90.00
_cell.angle_beta   90.00
_cell.angle_gamma   90.00
#
_symmetry.space_group_name_H-M   'P 1'
#
loop_
_entity.id
_entity.type
_entity.pdbx_description
1 polymer ?
#
loop_
_entity_poly.entity_id
_entity_poly.type
_entity_poly.pdbx_seq_one_letter_code
_entity_poly.pdbx_strand_id
1 'polypeptide(L)' 'MARAIYAHELIDPDLEWLVTTFEERFPDFIPVRHTCLPLVYIKAEYNLEDLLGNYSKKGSSSEPDDPY' A
#
# COMPACT_ATOMS: atom_id res chain seq x y z
N MET A 1 3.99 9.60 0.43
CA MET A 1 3.70 9.48 1.87
C MET A 1 2.78 8.28 2.04
N ALA A 2 3.15 7.30 2.87
CA ALA A 2 2.31 6.15 3.16
C ALA A 2 2.04 6.14 4.67
N ARG A 3 0.77 6.10 5.07
CA ARG A 3 0.33 5.95 6.46
C ARG A 3 -0.38 4.61 6.59
N ALA A 4 0.00 3.83 7.58
CA ALA A 4 -0.75 2.62 7.92
C ALA A 4 -2.12 3.01 8.49
N ILE A 5 -3.19 2.42 7.96
CA ILE A 5 -4.55 2.55 8.47
C ILE A 5 -4.93 1.24 9.14
N TYR A 6 -5.38 1.31 10.38
CA TYR A 6 -5.85 0.14 11.13
C TYR A 6 -7.33 -0.10 10.90
N ALA A 7 -7.78 -1.35 11.02
CA ALA A 7 -9.17 -1.74 10.71
C ALA A 7 -10.24 -0.96 11.50
N HIS A 8 -9.94 -0.49 12.71
CA HIS A 8 -10.86 0.32 13.51
C HIS A 8 -10.96 1.79 13.04
N GLU A 9 -9.96 2.30 12.33
CA GLU A 9 -9.98 3.64 11.71
C GLU A 9 -10.81 3.65 10.42
N LEU A 10 -11.13 2.48 9.83
CA LEU A 10 -11.98 2.40 8.62
C LEU A 10 -13.43 2.83 8.84
N ILE A 11 -13.87 2.87 10.09
CA ILE A 11 -15.21 3.30 10.48
C ILE A 11 -15.21 4.78 10.90
N ASP A 12 -14.03 5.42 10.89
CA ASP A 12 -13.88 6.82 11.27
C ASP A 12 -14.39 7.73 10.13
N PRO A 13 -15.43 8.54 10.36
CA PRO A 13 -15.91 9.49 9.35
C PRO A 13 -14.85 10.50 8.93
N ASP A 14 -13.89 10.83 9.82
CA ASP A 14 -12.82 11.76 9.49
C ASP A 14 -11.84 11.15 8.47
N LEU A 15 -11.65 9.83 8.53
CA LEU A 15 -10.84 9.13 7.55
C LEU A 15 -11.48 9.14 6.17
N GLU A 16 -12.79 8.90 6.10
CA GLU A 16 -13.54 8.92 4.83
C GLU A 16 -13.44 10.29 4.16
N TRP A 17 -13.57 11.37 4.94
CA TRP A 17 -13.39 12.74 4.46
C TRP A 17 -11.95 13.00 3.95
N LEU A 18 -10.94 12.50 4.66
CA LEU A 18 -9.54 12.69 4.28
C LEU A 18 -9.20 11.95 2.99
N VAL A 19 -9.74 10.74 2.82
CA VAL A 19 -9.60 9.93 1.61
C VAL A 19 -10.24 10.61 0.41
N THR A 20 -11.51 11.01 0.53
CA THR A 20 -12.23 11.71 -0.54
C THR A 20 -11.55 13.03 -0.92
N THR A 21 -11.17 13.84 0.05
CA THR A 21 -10.45 15.10 -0.19
C THR A 21 -9.11 14.88 -0.90
N PHE A 22 -8.39 13.81 -0.54
CA PHE A 22 -7.12 13.47 -1.18
C PHE A 22 -7.33 13.00 -2.63
N GLU A 23 -8.30 12.12 -2.88
CA GLU A 23 -8.65 11.62 -4.21
C GLU A 23 -9.07 12.77 -5.15
N GLU A 24 -9.85 13.75 -4.66
CA GLU A 24 -10.24 14.94 -5.44
C GLU A 24 -9.06 15.86 -5.77
N ARG A 25 -8.13 16.04 -4.81
CA ARG A 25 -7.00 16.96 -4.97
C ARG A 25 -5.87 16.37 -5.82
N PHE A 26 -5.74 15.05 -5.84
CA PHE A 26 -4.64 14.34 -6.49
C PHE A 26 -5.16 13.19 -7.36
N PRO A 27 -5.79 13.49 -8.52
CA PRO A 27 -6.42 12.48 -9.38
C PRO A 27 -5.42 11.49 -10.01
N ASP A 28 -4.13 11.85 -10.04
CA ASP A 28 -3.06 10.99 -10.56
C ASP A 28 -2.69 9.85 -9.60
N PHE A 29 -3.26 9.80 -8.40
CA PHE A 29 -2.99 8.77 -7.40
C PHE A 29 -4.12 7.72 -7.39
N ILE A 30 -3.75 6.47 -7.65
CA ILE A 30 -4.66 5.33 -7.70
C ILE A 30 -4.66 4.63 -6.33
N PRO A 31 -5.82 4.46 -5.67
CA PRO A 31 -5.92 3.73 -4.42
C PRO A 31 -5.79 2.23 -4.65
N VAL A 32 -4.90 1.57 -3.92
CA VAL A 32 -4.81 0.11 -3.84
C VAL A 32 -5.66 -0.35 -2.67
N ARG A 33 -6.88 -0.83 -2.98
CA ARG A 33 -7.82 -1.35 -1.98
C ARG A 33 -7.57 -2.84 -1.77
N HIS A 34 -7.02 -3.21 -0.63
CA HIS A 34 -6.83 -4.59 -0.23
C HIS A 34 -7.26 -4.76 1.23
N THR A 35 -8.00 -5.83 1.54
CA THR A 35 -8.59 -6.06 2.87
C THR A 35 -7.55 -6.25 3.98
N CYS A 36 -6.36 -6.75 3.61
CA CYS A 36 -5.27 -7.01 4.55
C CYS A 36 -4.16 -5.94 4.56
N LEU A 37 -4.26 -4.91 3.71
CA LEU A 37 -3.23 -3.87 3.62
C LEU A 37 -3.77 -2.53 4.11
N PRO A 38 -2.90 -1.68 4.68
CA PRO A 38 -3.26 -0.29 4.89
C PRO A 38 -3.62 0.37 3.56
N LEU A 39 -4.40 1.46 3.60
CA LEU A 39 -4.72 2.20 2.40
C LEU A 39 -3.44 2.78 1.78
N VAL A 40 -3.09 2.30 0.59
CA VAL A 40 -1.91 2.74 -0.16
C VAL A 40 -2.38 3.44 -1.43
N TYR A 41 -1.72 4.56 -1.76
CA TYR A 41 -1.91 5.26 -3.03
C TYR A 41 -0.65 5.14 -3.87
N ILE A 42 -0.82 4.84 -5.17
CA ILE A 42 0.27 4.77 -6.15
C ILE A 42 0.06 5.87 -7.19
N LYS A 43 1.09 6.68 -7.45
CA LYS A 43 1.04 7.67 -8.53
C LYS A 43 1.07 6.95 -9.88
N ALA A 44 0.15 7.27 -10.79
CA ALA A 44 -0.05 6.60 -12.08
C ALA A 44 1.18 6.55 -13.00
N GLU A 45 2.18 7.41 -12.75
CA GLU A 45 3.48 7.38 -13.44
C GLU A 45 4.34 6.15 -13.08
N TYR A 46 4.05 5.46 -11.97
CA TYR A 46 4.75 4.25 -11.58
C TYR A 46 4.07 3.03 -12.19
N ASN A 47 4.81 2.31 -13.04
CA ASN A 47 4.36 1.06 -13.62
C ASN A 47 4.15 0.03 -12.49
N LEU A 48 2.92 -0.45 -12.34
CA LEU A 48 2.54 -1.37 -11.26
C LEU A 48 3.38 -2.66 -11.28
N GLU A 49 3.84 -3.04 -12.47
CA GLU A 49 4.75 -4.17 -12.74
C GLU A 49 6.11 -4.01 -12.06
N ASP A 50 6.67 -2.79 -12.03
CA ASP A 50 7.95 -2.50 -11.39
C ASP A 50 7.85 -2.62 -9.86
N LEU A 51 6.69 -2.27 -9.30
CA LEU A 51 6.45 -2.36 -7.86
C LEU A 51 6.26 -3.83 -7.43
N LEU A 52 5.42 -4.59 -8.15
CA LEU A 52 5.14 -6.00 -7.86
C LEU A 52 6.35 -6.91 -8.12
N GLY A 53 7.15 -6.63 -9.16
CA GLY A 53 8.37 -7.37 -9.47
C GLY A 53 9.40 -7.33 -8.33
N ASN A 54 9.44 -6.23 -7.58
CA ASN A 54 10.35 -6.06 -6.44
C ASN A 54 9.90 -6.83 -5.18
N TYR A 55 8.60 -7.06 -4.98
CA TYR A 55 8.10 -7.88 -3.87
C TYR A 55 8.31 -9.36 -4.12
N SER A 56 8.15 -9.84 -5.36
CA SER A 56 8.37 -11.24 -5.72
C SER A 56 9.84 -11.67 -5.55
N LYS A 57 10.79 -10.78 -5.90
CA LYS A 57 12.24 -11.11 -5.81
C LYS A 57 12.81 -11.15 -4.39
N LYS A 58 12.13 -10.60 -3.38
CA LYS A 58 12.60 -10.65 -1.99
C LYS A 58 12.07 -11.84 -1.19
N GLY A 59 11.17 -12.66 -1.76
CA GLY A 59 10.62 -13.85 -1.12
C GLY A 59 11.45 -15.14 -1.27
N SER A 60 12.57 -15.08 -2.00
CA SER A 60 13.41 -16.25 -2.28
C SER A 60 14.88 -16.01 -1.91
N SER A 61 15.12 -15.53 -0.69
CA SER A 61 16.37 -15.84 0.02
C SER A 61 16.03 -16.90 1.06
N SER A 62 16.01 -18.15 0.59
CA SER A 62 16.07 -19.34 1.41
C SER A 62 17.27 -19.24 2.36
N GLU A 63 17.02 -19.46 3.65
CA GLU A 63 18.01 -19.77 4.67
C GLU A 63 18.99 -20.84 4.15
N PRO A 64 20.25 -20.77 4.58
CA PRO A 64 20.91 -22.02 4.94
C PRO A 64 21.61 -21.93 6.31
N ASP A 65 21.20 -22.88 7.15
CA ASP A 65 22.00 -23.69 8.07
C ASP A 65 22.82 -23.00 9.18
N ASP A 66 22.23 -23.00 10.38
CA ASP A 66 22.91 -22.89 11.67
C ASP A 66 23.92 -24.03 11.84
N PRO A 67 25.21 -23.77 12.16
CA PRO A 67 26.14 -24.80 12.57
C PRO A 67 26.52 -24.62 14.04
N TYR A 68 25.69 -25.09 14.98
CA TYR A 68 26.12 -25.43 16.34
C TYR A 68 25.30 -26.59 16.92
#